data_AF-A0A3Q0KQS7-F1
#
_entry.id   AF-A0A3Q0KQS7-F1
#
_cell.length_a   1.000
_cell.length_b   1.000
_cell.length_c   1.000
_cell.angle_alpha   90.00
_cell.angle_beta   90.00
_cell.angle_gamma   90.00
#
_symmetry.space_group_name_H-M   'P 1'
#
loop_
_entity.id
_entity.type
_entity.pdbx_description
1 polymer ?
#
loop_
_entity_poly.entity_id
_entity_poly.type
_entity_poly.pdbx_seq_one_letter_code
_entity_poly.pdbx_strand_id
1 'polypeptide(L)'
;MADEGLKDPKVNDGQIDEDRLNEEDYQEPDCRSENISEDITDTEIECLKKELQSEISELEWEFKQAKESLYNERIMQVENKLNQAKMGTAPEFLHVLSLVEETYKIRLQVAKHRMEFALEITNKELDNELQIIQCDVNERLLSAEEQIRLSLQESLCKLQYERAAHQRKASKDPEKEYTKSFDQYDNYLPSPNLEPRKKPVTLSPSTPRLVYQIPDKDIRSDVELILAAVKKHKLAFAMSQLKNGKIK
;
A
#
# COMPACT_ATOMS: atom_id res chain seq x y z
N MET A 1 1.12 -21.61 -5.15
CA MET A 1 1.67 -20.37 -5.70
C MET A 1 2.73 -19.89 -4.72
N ALA A 2 4.02 -19.98 -5.14
CA ALA A 2 5.28 -19.45 -4.55
C ALA A 2 5.37 -19.39 -3.01
N ASP A 3 6.10 -20.23 -2.26
CA ASP A 3 7.50 -20.69 -2.31
C ASP A 3 8.52 -19.67 -2.85
N GLU A 4 9.07 -18.84 -1.96
CA GLU A 4 10.46 -18.37 -2.06
C GLU A 4 11.08 -18.33 -0.66
N GLY A 5 12.13 -19.14 -0.52
CA GLY A 5 12.90 -19.29 0.70
C GLY A 5 13.81 -18.11 1.00
N LEU A 6 13.95 -17.82 2.30
CA LEU A 6 15.01 -16.98 2.80
C LEU A 6 16.09 -17.89 3.41
N LYS A 7 17.21 -17.97 2.69
CA LYS A 7 18.46 -18.64 3.07
C LYS A 7 19.01 -18.05 4.36
N ASP A 8 19.30 -18.91 5.32
CA ASP A 8 20.17 -18.62 6.46
C ASP A 8 21.61 -18.33 5.98
N PRO A 9 22.26 -17.25 6.45
CA PRO A 9 23.67 -17.04 6.18
C PRO A 9 24.51 -17.85 7.19
N LYS A 10 25.22 -18.83 6.65
CA LYS A 10 26.53 -19.34 7.06
C LYS A 10 26.96 -19.02 8.51
N VAL A 11 26.92 -20.05 9.34
CA VAL A 11 27.80 -20.23 10.49
C VAL A 11 29.25 -20.09 10.00
N ASN A 12 29.87 -18.96 10.35
CA ASN A 12 31.29 -18.70 10.12
C ASN A 12 32.07 -19.23 11.32
N ASP A 13 32.26 -20.55 11.35
CA ASP A 13 33.18 -21.22 12.27
C ASP A 13 34.43 -21.55 11.45
N GLY A 14 35.42 -20.66 11.47
CA GLY A 14 36.50 -20.71 10.49
C GLY A 14 37.53 -19.60 10.63
N GLN A 15 38.10 -19.43 11.82
CA GLN A 15 39.43 -18.85 12.01
C GLN A 15 40.15 -19.73 13.02
N ILE A 16 40.52 -20.93 12.55
CA ILE A 16 41.72 -21.60 13.06
C ILE A 16 42.81 -20.95 12.25
N ASP A 17 43.60 -20.08 12.89
CA ASP A 17 44.77 -19.47 12.28
C ASP A 17 45.67 -20.60 11.77
N GLU A 18 45.69 -20.72 10.45
CA GLU A 18 46.68 -21.47 9.70
C GLU A 18 48.02 -20.71 9.73
N ASP A 19 48.58 -20.50 10.93
CA ASP A 19 50.03 -20.39 11.08
C ASP A 19 50.61 -21.80 10.90
N ARG A 20 50.43 -22.28 9.68
CA ARG A 20 51.16 -23.35 9.02
C ARG A 20 52.63 -23.01 9.16
N LEU A 21 53.28 -23.70 10.09
CA LEU A 21 54.49 -24.46 9.85
C LEU A 21 55.32 -23.88 8.72
N ASN A 22 56.05 -22.81 9.05
CA ASN A 22 57.12 -22.30 8.21
C ASN A 22 58.29 -23.29 8.36
N GLU A 23 58.17 -24.45 7.72
CA GLU A 23 59.21 -25.50 7.63
C GLU A 23 60.25 -25.23 6.53
N GLU A 24 60.32 -23.99 6.05
CA GLU A 24 61.23 -23.58 4.98
C GLU A 24 62.37 -22.72 5.57
N ASP A 25 63.40 -23.37 6.15
CA ASP A 25 64.84 -23.05 5.93
C ASP A 25 65.80 -23.93 6.77
N TYR A 26 65.53 -25.23 6.90
CA TYR A 26 66.57 -26.15 7.44
C TYR A 26 67.63 -26.40 6.36
N GLN A 27 68.62 -25.51 6.27
CA GLN A 27 69.90 -25.85 5.66
C GLN A 27 70.64 -26.81 6.58
N GLU A 28 70.69 -28.08 6.18
CA GLU A 28 71.57 -29.09 6.75
C GLU A 28 73.01 -28.55 6.70
N PRO A 29 73.70 -28.36 7.85
CA PRO A 29 75.08 -27.95 7.82
C PRO A 29 75.89 -29.11 7.25
N ASP A 30 76.42 -28.93 6.04
CA ASP A 30 77.39 -29.83 5.39
C ASP A 30 78.71 -29.77 6.17
N CYS A 31 78.73 -30.41 7.35
CA CYS A 31 79.90 -30.56 8.20
C CYS A 31 80.84 -31.64 7.62
N ARG A 32 81.35 -31.41 6.41
CA ARG A 32 82.55 -32.09 5.91
C ARG A 32 83.79 -31.47 6.55
N SER A 33 84.01 -31.79 7.82
CA SER A 33 85.29 -31.56 8.49
C SER A 33 86.25 -32.69 8.14
N GLU A 34 86.98 -32.52 7.04
CA GLU A 34 88.19 -33.29 6.74
C GLU A 34 89.29 -32.95 7.78
N ASN A 35 89.89 -33.98 8.40
CA ASN A 35 90.85 -33.95 9.53
C ASN A 35 90.14 -33.69 10.88
N ILE A 36 89.96 -34.67 11.76
CA ILE A 36 90.98 -35.24 12.65
C ILE A 36 90.55 -36.67 13.01
N SER A 37 91.35 -37.67 12.64
CA SER A 37 91.22 -39.05 13.17
C SER A 37 91.82 -39.09 14.58
N GLU A 38 91.14 -38.47 15.54
CA GLU A 38 91.24 -38.86 16.95
C GLU A 38 90.22 -39.97 17.13
N ASP A 39 90.68 -41.17 17.52
CA ASP A 39 89.80 -42.28 17.87
C ASP A 39 88.89 -41.81 19.00
N ILE A 40 87.65 -41.43 18.65
CA ILE A 40 86.59 -41.21 19.64
C ILE A 40 86.53 -42.47 20.47
N THR A 41 86.86 -42.31 21.74
CA THR A 41 86.84 -43.38 22.71
C THR A 41 85.40 -43.83 22.91
N ASP A 42 85.19 -45.12 23.20
CA ASP A 42 83.86 -45.63 23.59
C ASP A 42 83.24 -44.77 24.73
N THR A 43 84.09 -44.20 25.59
CA THR A 43 83.70 -43.27 26.66
C THR A 43 83.11 -41.96 26.14
N GLU A 44 83.63 -41.37 25.06
CA GLU A 44 83.08 -40.15 24.47
C GLU A 44 81.74 -40.41 23.79
N ILE A 45 81.57 -41.55 23.12
CA ILE A 45 80.28 -41.99 22.56
C ILE A 45 79.23 -42.15 23.66
N GLU A 46 79.60 -42.76 24.79
CA GLU A 46 78.71 -42.89 25.94
C GLU A 46 78.35 -41.54 26.55
N CYS A 47 79.27 -40.58 26.60
CA CYS A 47 78.99 -39.21 27.03
C CYS A 47 77.99 -38.52 26.11
N LEU A 48 78.20 -38.56 24.78
CA LEU A 48 77.29 -37.98 23.79
C LEU A 48 75.89 -38.61 23.84
N LYS A 49 75.80 -39.93 24.04
CA LYS A 49 74.50 -40.62 24.20
C LYS A 49 73.75 -40.13 25.44
N LYS A 50 74.45 -39.90 26.56
CA LYS A 50 73.85 -39.38 27.79
C LYS A 50 73.39 -37.93 27.62
N GLU A 51 74.18 -37.11 26.93
CA GLU A 51 73.83 -35.72 26.61
C GLU A 51 72.58 -35.65 25.73
N LEU A 52 72.55 -36.41 24.63
CA LEU A 52 71.38 -36.50 23.75
C LEU A 52 70.14 -37.01 24.50
N GLN A 53 70.29 -38.01 25.36
CA GLN A 53 69.18 -38.51 26.18
C GLN A 53 68.67 -37.43 27.16
N SER A 54 69.56 -36.61 27.72
CA SER A 54 69.20 -35.48 28.58
C SER A 54 68.44 -34.42 27.79
N GLU A 55 68.92 -34.04 26.61
CA GLU A 55 68.28 -33.06 25.72
C GLU A 55 66.90 -33.52 25.26
N ILE A 56 66.74 -34.78 24.84
CA ILE A 56 65.44 -35.35 24.50
C ILE A 56 64.49 -35.31 25.70
N SER A 57 64.99 -35.65 26.90
CA SER A 57 64.17 -35.62 28.12
C SER A 57 63.71 -34.20 28.47
N GLU A 58 64.56 -33.19 28.24
CA GLU A 58 64.23 -31.78 28.42
C GLU A 58 63.18 -31.33 27.39
N LEU A 59 63.37 -31.65 26.11
CA LEU A 59 62.41 -31.35 25.03
C LEU A 59 61.05 -32.02 25.28
N GLU A 60 61.02 -33.28 25.72
CA GLU A 60 59.78 -33.97 26.08
C GLU A 60 59.05 -33.28 27.23
N TRP A 61 59.81 -32.79 28.23
CA TRP A 61 59.26 -32.02 29.34
C TRP A 61 58.69 -30.68 28.86
N GLU A 62 59.42 -29.92 28.06
CA GLU A 62 58.98 -28.65 27.48
C GLU A 62 57.71 -28.83 26.63
N PHE A 63 57.70 -29.85 25.76
CA PHE A 63 56.54 -30.17 24.93
C PHE A 63 55.31 -30.49 25.77
N LYS A 64 55.48 -31.24 26.87
CA LYS A 64 54.39 -31.54 27.80
C LYS A 64 53.86 -30.26 28.46
N GLN A 65 54.73 -29.35 28.87
CA GLN A 65 54.32 -28.07 29.47
C GLN A 65 53.60 -27.16 28.47
N ALA A 66 54.10 -27.06 27.23
CA ALA A 66 53.45 -26.32 26.17
C ALA A 66 52.05 -26.87 25.86
N LYS A 67 51.91 -28.20 25.80
CA LYS A 67 50.62 -28.86 25.58
C LYS A 67 49.62 -28.59 26.71
N GLU A 68 50.07 -28.66 27.97
CA GLU A 68 49.23 -28.35 29.12
C GLU A 68 48.81 -26.88 29.13
N SER A 69 49.72 -25.97 28.79
CA SER A 69 49.44 -24.54 28.65
C SER A 69 48.35 -24.27 27.60
N LEU A 70 48.47 -24.88 26.41
CA LEU A 70 47.48 -24.73 25.33
C LEU A 70 46.10 -25.26 25.72
N TYR A 71 46.04 -26.41 26.42
CA TYR A 71 44.76 -26.92 26.90
C TYR A 71 44.13 -26.03 27.97
N ASN A 72 44.92 -25.51 28.90
CA ASN A 72 44.44 -24.58 29.92
C ASN A 72 43.92 -23.29 29.29
N GLU A 73 44.64 -22.73 28.31
CA GLU A 73 44.18 -21.56 27.55
C GLU A 73 42.85 -21.86 26.84
N ARG A 74 42.74 -23.02 26.17
CA ARG A 74 41.51 -23.40 25.48
C ARG A 74 40.33 -23.55 26.44
N ILE A 75 40.55 -24.15 27.61
CA ILE A 75 39.53 -24.26 28.66
C ILE A 75 39.08 -22.87 29.10
N MET A 76 40.02 -21.97 29.39
CA MET A 76 39.73 -20.59 29.79
C MET A 76 38.94 -19.81 28.72
N GLN A 77 39.27 -19.97 27.44
CA GLN A 77 38.51 -19.37 26.33
C GLN A 77 37.05 -19.86 26.31
N VAL A 78 36.83 -21.17 26.47
CA VAL A 78 35.50 -21.78 26.48
C VAL A 78 34.72 -21.34 27.72
N GLU A 79 35.34 -21.32 28.90
CA GLU A 79 34.73 -20.86 30.14
C GLU A 79 34.35 -19.38 30.06
N ASN A 80 35.19 -18.53 29.45
CA ASN A 80 34.87 -17.13 29.22
C ASN A 80 33.66 -16.97 28.29
N LYS A 81 33.62 -17.69 27.16
CA LYS A 81 32.45 -17.69 26.26
C LYS A 81 31.18 -18.18 26.96
N LEU A 82 31.29 -19.24 27.76
CA LEU A 82 30.17 -19.76 28.55
C LEU A 82 29.69 -18.75 29.59
N ASN A 83 30.61 -18.05 30.27
CA ASN A 83 30.27 -17.01 31.23
C ASN A 83 29.61 -15.81 30.56
N GLN A 84 30.11 -15.36 29.39
CA GLN A 84 29.47 -14.31 28.60
C GLN A 84 28.05 -14.70 28.18
N ALA A 85 27.85 -15.95 27.74
CA ALA A 85 26.52 -16.47 27.41
C ALA A 85 25.59 -16.50 28.62
N LYS A 86 26.07 -16.96 29.79
CA LYS A 86 25.31 -16.98 31.05
C LYS A 86 24.97 -15.58 31.56
N MET A 87 25.87 -14.62 31.41
CA MET A 87 25.67 -13.22 31.79
C MET A 87 24.83 -12.43 30.76
N GLY A 88 24.51 -13.03 29.61
CA GLY A 88 23.83 -12.35 28.52
C GLY A 88 24.68 -11.25 27.85
N THR A 89 25.99 -11.28 28.04
CA THR A 89 26.95 -10.31 27.47
C THR A 89 27.65 -10.84 26.23
N ALA A 90 27.33 -12.07 25.80
CA ALA A 90 27.86 -12.64 24.57
C ALA A 90 27.46 -11.79 23.35
N PRO A 91 28.43 -11.38 22.51
CA PRO A 91 28.18 -10.45 21.41
C PRO A 91 27.15 -10.98 20.41
N GLU A 92 27.10 -12.29 20.17
CA GLU A 92 26.11 -12.95 19.33
C GLU A 92 24.67 -12.77 19.85
N PHE A 93 24.47 -12.79 21.18
CA PHE A 93 23.16 -12.55 21.79
C PHE A 93 22.78 -11.09 21.76
N LEU A 94 23.74 -10.18 22.00
CA LEU A 94 23.52 -8.74 21.91
C LEU A 94 23.12 -8.33 20.49
N HIS A 95 23.74 -8.94 19.47
CA HIS A 95 23.36 -8.70 18.07
C HIS A 95 21.92 -9.12 17.79
N VAL A 96 21.52 -10.33 18.21
CA VAL A 96 20.13 -10.81 18.06
C VAL A 96 19.16 -9.91 18.82
N LEU A 97 19.50 -9.48 20.04
CA LEU A 97 18.68 -8.57 20.82
C LEU A 97 18.46 -7.23 20.09
N SER A 98 19.51 -6.67 19.50
CA SER A 98 19.41 -5.43 18.71
C SER A 98 18.47 -5.60 17.50
N LEU A 99 18.52 -6.72 16.79
CA LEU A 99 17.63 -7.01 15.67
C LEU A 99 16.17 -7.16 16.11
N VAL A 100 15.94 -7.80 17.26
CA VAL A 100 14.60 -7.94 17.86
C VAL A 100 14.05 -6.58 18.27
N GLU A 101 14.86 -5.73 18.89
CA GLU A 101 14.46 -4.36 19.27
C GLU A 101 14.11 -3.51 18.04
N GLU A 102 14.92 -3.59 16.97
CA GLU A 102 14.64 -2.90 15.71
C GLU A 102 13.33 -3.40 15.08
N THR A 103 13.15 -4.72 15.02
CA THR A 103 11.91 -5.34 14.51
C THR A 103 10.69 -4.90 15.32
N TYR A 104 10.81 -4.84 16.64
CA TYR A 104 9.75 -4.35 17.53
C TYR A 104 9.41 -2.89 17.25
N LYS A 105 10.42 -2.01 17.10
CA LYS A 105 10.22 -0.60 16.74
C LYS A 105 9.48 -0.44 15.41
N ILE A 106 9.88 -1.20 14.39
CA ILE A 106 9.21 -1.18 13.07
C ILE A 106 7.76 -1.65 13.20
N ARG A 107 7.49 -2.76 13.90
CA ARG A 107 6.12 -3.26 14.12
C ARG A 107 5.23 -2.24 14.81
N LEU A 108 5.77 -1.53 15.81
CA LEU A 108 5.05 -0.46 16.51
C LEU A 108 4.72 0.71 15.58
N GLN A 109 5.68 1.14 14.74
CA GLN A 109 5.44 2.17 13.74
C GLN A 109 4.38 1.75 12.72
N VAL A 110 4.44 0.52 12.21
CA VAL A 110 3.43 -0.01 11.28
C VAL A 110 2.05 -0.05 11.94
N ALA A 111 1.95 -0.50 13.20
CA ALA A 111 0.69 -0.51 13.94
C ALA A 111 0.10 0.90 14.10
N LYS A 112 0.94 1.91 14.38
CA LYS A 112 0.53 3.32 14.44
C LYS A 112 -0.07 3.81 13.12
N HIS A 113 0.63 3.60 12.00
CA HIS A 113 0.12 4.03 10.69
C HIS A 113 -1.15 3.29 10.28
N ARG A 114 -1.27 1.99 10.60
CA ARG A 114 -2.51 1.22 10.34
C ARG A 114 -3.70 1.80 11.11
N MET A 115 -3.49 2.22 12.37
CA MET A 115 -4.52 2.88 13.16
C MET A 115 -4.91 4.25 12.56
N GLU A 116 -3.93 5.05 12.16
CA GLU A 116 -4.15 6.36 11.52
C GLU A 116 -4.95 6.22 10.22
N PHE A 117 -4.58 5.28 9.35
CA PHE A 117 -5.32 5.02 8.11
C PHE A 117 -6.72 4.46 8.36
N ALA A 118 -6.90 3.59 9.36
CA ALA A 118 -8.22 3.11 9.73
C ALA A 118 -9.14 4.26 10.17
N LEU A 119 -8.63 5.18 11.01
CA LEU A 119 -9.37 6.38 11.41
C LEU A 119 -9.68 7.30 10.22
N GLU A 120 -8.71 7.50 9.32
CA GLU A 120 -8.91 8.32 8.12
C GLU A 120 -9.98 7.72 7.20
N ILE A 121 -10.00 6.40 7.00
CA ILE A 121 -11.02 5.70 6.23
C ILE A 121 -12.40 5.89 6.88
N THR A 122 -12.53 5.62 8.19
CA THR A 122 -13.81 5.80 8.91
C THR A 122 -14.32 7.23 8.83
N ASN A 123 -13.43 8.24 8.94
CA ASN A 123 -13.82 9.64 8.79
C ASN A 123 -14.32 9.95 7.36
N LYS A 124 -13.64 9.44 6.33
CA LYS A 124 -14.07 9.61 4.93
C LYS A 124 -15.39 8.91 4.63
N GLU A 125 -15.63 7.73 5.20
CA GLU A 125 -16.91 7.02 5.10
C GLU A 125 -18.03 7.85 5.75
N LEU A 126 -17.79 8.41 6.94
CA LEU A 126 -18.75 9.31 7.60
C LEU A 126 -19.03 10.57 6.76
N ASP A 127 -18.00 11.23 6.23
CA ASP A 127 -18.14 12.41 5.39
C ASP A 127 -18.92 12.12 4.09
N ASN A 128 -18.75 10.91 3.54
CA ASN A 128 -19.48 10.45 2.36
C ASN A 128 -20.97 10.23 2.68
N GLU A 129 -21.29 9.51 3.75
CA GLU A 129 -22.66 9.29 4.20
C GLU A 129 -23.39 10.61 4.50
N LEU A 130 -22.71 11.57 5.14
CA LEU A 130 -23.26 12.91 5.37
C LEU A 130 -23.58 13.64 4.07
N GLN A 131 -22.71 13.55 3.05
CA GLN A 131 -22.95 14.13 1.73
C GLN A 131 -24.13 13.46 1.01
N ILE A 132 -24.25 12.13 1.07
CA ILE A 132 -25.38 11.38 0.50
C ILE A 132 -26.68 11.84 1.13
N ILE A 133 -26.76 11.87 2.47
CA ILE A 133 -27.96 12.33 3.20
C ILE A 133 -28.31 13.77 2.83
N GLN A 134 -27.32 14.65 2.74
CA GLN A 134 -27.53 16.04 2.36
C GLN A 134 -28.11 16.17 0.93
N CYS A 135 -27.56 15.43 -0.04
CA CYS A 135 -28.07 15.37 -1.40
C CYS A 135 -29.51 14.83 -1.43
N ASP A 136 -29.79 13.72 -0.74
CA ASP A 136 -31.11 13.11 -0.65
C ASP A 136 -32.17 14.08 -0.07
N VAL A 137 -31.81 14.80 1.00
CA VAL A 137 -32.71 15.80 1.62
C VAL A 137 -32.98 16.95 0.66
N ASN A 138 -31.94 17.45 -0.03
CA ASN A 138 -32.09 18.54 -1.01
C ASN A 138 -32.97 18.11 -2.20
N GLU A 139 -32.79 16.90 -2.72
CA GLU A 139 -33.61 16.37 -3.81
C GLU A 139 -35.08 16.18 -3.39
N ARG A 140 -35.32 15.71 -2.16
CA ARG A 140 -36.69 15.59 -1.62
C ARG A 140 -37.35 16.94 -1.42
N LEU A 141 -36.62 17.94 -0.93
CA LEU A 141 -37.11 19.31 -0.79
C LEU A 141 -37.48 19.90 -2.16
N LEU A 142 -36.59 19.79 -3.14
CA LEU A 142 -36.83 20.28 -4.51
C LEU A 142 -38.05 19.60 -5.15
N SER A 143 -38.21 18.28 -4.95
CA SER A 143 -39.37 17.53 -5.42
C SER A 143 -40.68 18.00 -4.76
N ALA A 144 -40.65 18.28 -3.45
CA ALA A 144 -41.82 18.81 -2.73
C ALA A 144 -42.18 20.22 -3.19
N GLU A 145 -41.19 21.10 -3.39
CA GLU A 145 -41.39 22.45 -3.94
C GLU A 145 -42.01 22.39 -5.34
N GLU A 146 -41.53 21.49 -6.20
CA GLU A 146 -42.07 21.28 -7.55
C GLU A 146 -43.51 20.75 -7.53
N GLN A 147 -43.83 19.80 -6.64
CA GLN A 147 -45.19 19.32 -6.45
C GLN A 147 -46.15 20.43 -6.01
N ILE A 148 -45.73 21.29 -5.08
CA ILE A 148 -46.52 22.45 -4.65
C ILE A 148 -46.70 23.43 -5.82
N ARG A 149 -45.64 23.70 -6.59
CA ARG A 149 -45.69 24.59 -7.76
C ARG A 149 -46.67 24.09 -8.82
N LEU A 150 -46.64 22.79 -9.14
CA LEU A 150 -47.56 22.16 -10.09
C LEU A 150 -49.01 22.21 -9.58
N SER A 151 -49.25 21.89 -8.32
CA SER A 151 -50.58 21.96 -7.68
C SER A 151 -51.17 23.38 -7.73
N LEU A 152 -50.37 24.40 -7.45
CA LEU A 152 -50.78 25.81 -7.56
C LEU A 152 -51.07 26.20 -9.02
N GLN A 153 -50.26 25.74 -9.98
CA GLN A 153 -50.48 25.98 -11.40
C GLN A 153 -51.78 25.33 -11.90
N GLU A 154 -52.07 24.09 -11.50
CA GLU A 154 -53.32 23.40 -11.81
C GLU A 154 -54.54 24.13 -11.21
N SER A 155 -54.43 24.57 -9.96
CA SER A 155 -55.47 25.36 -9.28
C SER A 155 -55.75 26.69 -10.00
N LEU A 156 -54.71 27.42 -10.42
CA LEU A 156 -54.83 28.64 -11.21
C LEU A 156 -55.53 28.39 -12.55
N CYS A 157 -55.12 27.36 -13.29
CA CYS A 157 -55.75 26.97 -14.56
C CYS A 157 -57.23 26.63 -14.38
N LYS A 158 -57.57 25.89 -13.31
CA LYS A 158 -58.96 25.54 -12.97
C LYS A 158 -59.80 26.79 -12.69
N LEU A 159 -59.30 27.70 -11.85
CA LEU A 159 -59.99 28.96 -11.52
C LEU A 159 -60.17 29.85 -12.76
N GLN A 160 -59.19 29.90 -13.66
CA GLN A 160 -59.30 30.63 -14.94
C GLN A 160 -60.38 30.02 -15.84
N TYR A 161 -60.41 28.69 -15.96
CA TYR A 161 -61.45 28.00 -16.71
C TYR A 161 -62.85 28.22 -16.12
N GLU A 162 -63.00 28.10 -14.80
CA GLU A 162 -64.25 28.36 -14.09
C GLU A 162 -64.72 29.81 -14.30
N ARG A 163 -63.82 30.79 -14.17
CA ARG A 163 -64.11 32.21 -14.47
C ARG A 163 -64.61 32.38 -15.90
N ALA A 164 -63.90 31.84 -16.89
CA ALA A 164 -64.29 31.93 -18.30
C ALA A 164 -65.63 31.23 -18.58
N ALA A 165 -65.89 30.09 -17.93
CA ALA A 165 -67.16 29.37 -18.03
C ALA A 165 -68.31 30.17 -17.41
N HIS A 166 -68.11 30.82 -16.27
CA HIS A 166 -69.10 31.72 -15.65
C HIS A 166 -69.39 32.93 -16.54
N GLN A 167 -68.36 33.54 -17.14
CA GLN A 167 -68.52 34.70 -18.03
C GLN A 167 -69.35 34.34 -19.28
N ARG A 168 -69.14 33.15 -19.88
CA ARG A 168 -69.96 32.63 -20.99
C ARG A 168 -71.39 32.26 -20.60
N LYS A 169 -71.64 31.92 -19.33
CA LYS A 169 -72.99 31.65 -18.82
C LYS A 169 -73.75 32.96 -18.57
N ALA A 170 -73.10 33.96 -17.98
CA ALA A 170 -73.67 35.28 -17.72
C ALA A 170 -74.03 36.03 -19.01
N SER A 171 -73.29 35.83 -20.11
CA SER A 171 -73.61 36.42 -21.42
C SER A 171 -74.83 35.79 -22.12
N LYS A 172 -75.42 34.72 -21.58
CA LYS A 172 -76.60 34.04 -22.15
C LYS A 172 -77.93 34.52 -21.56
N ASP A 173 -77.92 35.47 -20.64
CA ASP A 173 -79.12 36.19 -20.20
C ASP A 173 -79.26 37.48 -21.04
N PRO A 174 -80.16 37.54 -22.03
CA PRO A 174 -80.31 38.72 -22.88
C PRO A 174 -81.28 39.71 -22.24
N GLU A 175 -81.00 40.19 -21.03
CA GLU A 175 -81.72 41.33 -20.44
C GLU A 175 -80.76 42.14 -19.57
N LYS A 176 -79.95 42.99 -20.22
CA LYS A 176 -79.64 44.38 -19.82
C LYS A 176 -78.52 44.94 -20.70
N GLU A 177 -78.92 45.86 -21.56
CA GLU A 177 -78.08 46.94 -22.07
C GLU A 177 -77.35 47.65 -20.92
N TYR A 178 -76.23 48.28 -21.28
CA TYR A 178 -75.49 49.37 -20.62
C TYR A 178 -73.99 49.03 -20.46
N THR A 179 -73.27 49.32 -21.55
CA THR A 179 -72.02 50.11 -21.55
C THR A 179 -71.06 49.91 -20.37
N LYS A 180 -69.94 49.23 -20.60
CA LYS A 180 -68.60 49.77 -20.31
C LYS A 180 -67.49 48.88 -20.87
N SER A 181 -66.59 49.55 -21.58
CA SER A 181 -65.30 49.13 -22.14
C SER A 181 -64.47 48.24 -21.20
N PHE A 182 -63.97 47.12 -21.72
CA PHE A 182 -62.84 46.41 -21.10
C PHE A 182 -62.05 45.61 -22.14
N ASP A 183 -61.49 46.33 -23.11
CA ASP A 183 -60.38 45.83 -23.92
C ASP A 183 -59.09 45.89 -23.10
N GLN A 184 -58.79 44.92 -22.21
CA GLN A 184 -57.42 44.81 -21.67
C GLN A 184 -56.99 43.54 -20.92
N TYR A 185 -57.50 42.32 -21.20
CA TYR A 185 -56.98 41.13 -20.49
C TYR A 185 -56.81 39.91 -21.40
N ASP A 186 -55.92 40.03 -22.38
CA ASP A 186 -55.45 38.89 -23.21
C ASP A 186 -53.97 38.53 -22.94
N ASN A 187 -53.46 38.87 -21.73
CA ASN A 187 -52.07 38.62 -21.32
C ASN A 187 -51.89 37.39 -20.40
N TYR A 188 -52.80 36.41 -20.45
CA TYR A 188 -52.72 35.18 -19.63
C TYR A 188 -52.40 33.91 -20.44
N LEU A 189 -51.77 34.05 -21.61
CA LEU A 189 -51.06 32.91 -22.18
C LEU A 189 -49.84 32.60 -21.29
N PRO A 190 -49.65 31.35 -20.86
CA PRO A 190 -48.49 30.99 -20.05
C PRO A 190 -47.24 31.28 -20.87
N SER A 191 -46.46 32.27 -20.42
CA SER A 191 -45.19 32.57 -21.04
C SER A 191 -44.37 31.28 -21.07
N PRO A 192 -43.84 30.87 -22.22
CA PRO A 192 -42.85 29.81 -22.26
C PRO A 192 -41.59 30.37 -21.58
N ASN A 193 -41.52 30.23 -20.24
CA ASN A 193 -40.28 30.38 -19.46
C ASN A 193 -39.31 29.22 -19.76
N LEU A 194 -39.16 28.91 -21.05
CA LEU A 194 -37.92 28.38 -21.58
C LEU A 194 -36.99 29.60 -21.65
N GLU A 195 -36.31 29.89 -20.54
CA GLU A 195 -35.11 30.71 -20.62
C GLU A 195 -34.26 30.17 -21.77
N PRO A 196 -33.84 31.02 -22.74
CA PRO A 196 -32.99 30.58 -23.82
C PRO A 196 -31.79 29.84 -23.23
N ARG A 197 -31.60 28.56 -23.61
CA ARG A 197 -30.47 27.74 -23.13
C ARG A 197 -29.21 28.59 -23.18
N LYS A 198 -28.66 28.92 -22.00
CA LYS A 198 -27.41 29.67 -21.90
C LYS A 198 -26.34 28.92 -22.71
N LYS A 199 -25.62 29.65 -23.56
CA LYS A 199 -24.46 29.11 -24.29
C LYS A 199 -23.52 28.42 -23.29
N PRO A 200 -22.84 27.32 -23.67
CA PRO A 200 -21.92 26.63 -22.76
C PRO A 200 -20.93 27.63 -22.16
N VAL A 201 -20.97 27.78 -20.83
CA VAL A 201 -20.08 28.65 -20.07
C VAL A 201 -18.70 27.98 -20.08
N THR A 202 -17.72 28.64 -20.70
CA THR A 202 -16.33 28.20 -20.65
C THR A 202 -15.80 28.48 -19.25
N LEU A 203 -15.52 27.43 -18.46
CA LEU A 203 -14.94 27.57 -17.13
C LEU A 203 -13.53 28.18 -17.21
N SER A 204 -13.21 29.08 -16.29
CA SER A 204 -11.86 29.66 -16.13
C SER A 204 -10.81 28.53 -16.01
N PRO A 205 -9.57 28.71 -16.52
CA PRO A 205 -8.48 27.77 -16.28
C PRO A 205 -8.20 27.49 -14.80
N SER A 206 -8.60 28.41 -13.90
CA SER A 206 -8.42 28.28 -12.45
C SER A 206 -9.55 27.54 -11.74
N THR A 207 -10.64 27.19 -12.41
CA THR A 207 -11.77 26.51 -11.75
C THR A 207 -11.39 25.05 -11.48
N PRO A 208 -11.46 24.56 -10.22
CA PRO A 208 -11.22 23.16 -9.91
C PRO A 208 -12.12 22.27 -10.77
N ARG A 209 -11.51 21.33 -11.49
CA ARG A 209 -12.24 20.36 -12.33
C ARG A 209 -12.27 19.03 -11.58
N LEU A 210 -13.46 18.44 -11.48
CA LEU A 210 -13.60 17.04 -11.16
C LEU A 210 -13.03 16.24 -12.32
N VAL A 211 -11.77 15.79 -12.19
CA VAL A 211 -11.15 14.86 -13.13
C VAL A 211 -11.46 13.46 -12.61
N TYR A 212 -12.50 12.84 -13.13
CA TYR A 212 -12.71 11.42 -12.91
C TYR A 212 -11.60 10.67 -13.64
N GLN A 213 -10.65 10.10 -12.90
CA GLN A 213 -9.69 9.13 -13.43
C GLN A 213 -10.42 7.80 -13.63
N ILE A 214 -11.28 7.74 -14.64
CA ILE A 214 -11.93 6.50 -15.07
C ILE A 214 -10.96 5.80 -16.02
N PRO A 215 -10.56 4.55 -15.76
CA PRO A 215 -9.74 3.79 -16.69
C PRO A 215 -10.41 3.71 -18.08
N ASP A 216 -9.65 3.87 -19.16
CA ASP A 216 -10.19 3.81 -20.53
C ASP A 216 -10.99 2.53 -20.84
N LYS A 217 -10.68 1.43 -20.14
CA LYS A 217 -11.42 0.16 -20.23
C LYS A 217 -12.88 0.30 -19.78
N ASP A 218 -13.13 1.05 -18.70
CA ASP A 218 -14.45 1.21 -18.10
C ASP A 218 -15.26 2.20 -18.94
N ILE A 219 -14.62 3.27 -19.42
CA ILE A 219 -15.22 4.21 -20.39
C ILE A 219 -15.69 3.47 -21.65
N ARG A 220 -14.86 2.57 -22.21
CA ARG A 220 -15.21 1.79 -23.40
C ARG A 220 -16.39 0.85 -23.15
N SER A 221 -16.40 0.16 -22.01
CA SER A 221 -17.50 -0.73 -21.61
C SER A 221 -18.82 0.04 -21.51
N ASP A 222 -18.82 1.22 -20.87
CA ASP A 222 -20.01 2.05 -20.72
C ASP A 222 -20.51 2.57 -22.08
N VAL A 223 -19.61 2.98 -22.97
CA VAL A 223 -19.96 3.41 -24.33
C VAL A 223 -20.64 2.27 -25.11
N GLU A 224 -20.15 1.04 -25.00
CA GLU A 224 -20.81 -0.12 -25.62
C GLU A 224 -22.21 -0.37 -25.04
N LEU A 225 -22.37 -0.30 -23.71
CA LEU A 225 -23.67 -0.44 -23.05
C LEU A 225 -24.66 0.64 -23.51
N ILE A 226 -24.22 1.90 -23.60
CA ILE A 226 -25.04 3.02 -24.06
C ILE A 226 -25.45 2.81 -25.53
N LEU A 227 -24.50 2.44 -26.40
CA LEU A 227 -24.79 2.19 -27.82
C LEU A 227 -25.76 1.01 -28.00
N ALA A 228 -25.60 -0.07 -27.23
CA ALA A 228 -26.51 -1.21 -27.23
C ALA A 228 -27.92 -0.81 -26.77
N ALA A 229 -28.03 -0.01 -25.70
CA ALA A 229 -29.30 0.50 -25.20
C ALA A 229 -30.00 1.42 -26.21
N VAL A 230 -29.26 2.34 -26.84
CA VAL A 230 -29.78 3.23 -27.89
C VAL A 230 -30.25 2.41 -29.10
N LYS A 231 -29.51 1.38 -29.52
CA LYS A 231 -29.91 0.49 -30.62
C LYS A 231 -31.19 -0.27 -30.28
N LYS A 232 -31.31 -0.82 -29.07
CA LYS A 232 -32.52 -1.49 -28.58
C LYS A 232 -33.72 -0.53 -28.56
N HIS A 233 -33.53 0.71 -28.07
CA HIS A 233 -34.58 1.72 -28.04
C HIS A 233 -35.03 2.14 -29.45
N LYS A 234 -34.10 2.38 -30.38
CA LYS A 234 -34.43 2.67 -31.78
C LYS A 234 -35.22 1.54 -32.44
N LEU A 235 -34.84 0.29 -32.19
CA LEU A 235 -35.50 -0.89 -32.74
C LEU A 235 -36.91 -1.07 -32.15
N ALA A 236 -37.06 -0.87 -30.84
CA ALA A 236 -38.37 -0.86 -30.17
C ALA A 236 -39.28 0.27 -30.68
N PHE A 237 -38.72 1.47 -30.90
CA PHE A 237 -39.44 2.60 -31.49
C PHE A 237 -39.87 2.32 -32.94
N ALA A 238 -39.00 1.73 -33.77
CA ALA A 238 -39.36 1.35 -35.13
C ALA A 238 -40.48 0.28 -35.14
N MET A 239 -40.41 -0.72 -34.25
CA MET A 239 -41.43 -1.75 -34.11
C MET A 239 -42.78 -1.19 -33.63
N SER A 240 -42.78 -0.20 -32.73
CA SER A 240 -44.02 0.43 -32.26
C SER A 240 -44.68 1.28 -33.35
N GLN A 241 -43.91 1.96 -34.20
CA GLN A 241 -44.44 2.68 -35.35
C GLN A 241 -45.04 1.74 -36.41
N LEU A 242 -44.45 0.56 -36.61
CA LEU A 242 -44.97 -0.47 -37.51
C LEU A 242 -46.30 -1.08 -37.00
N LYS A 243 -46.38 -1.37 -35.69
CA LYS A 243 -47.62 -1.90 -35.06
C LYS A 243 -48.76 -0.89 -35.04
N ASN A 244 -48.46 0.40 -34.92
CA ASN A 244 -49.48 1.45 -34.83
C ASN A 244 -49.92 1.99 -36.20
N GLY A 245 -49.59 1.31 -37.30
CA GLY A 245 -50.12 1.62 -38.64
C GLY A 245 -49.74 3.00 -39.18
N LYS A 246 -48.62 3.59 -38.72
CA LYS A 246 -48.19 4.95 -39.08
C LYS A 246 -47.13 5.02 -40.18
N ILE A 247 -46.82 3.92 -40.85
CA ILE A 247 -45.93 3.90 -42.02
C ILE A 247 -46.57 3.02 -43.09
N LYS A 248 -47.06 3.64 -44.17
CA LYS A 248 -47.26 2.98 -45.46
C LYS A 248 -45.93 2.89 -46.18
#